data_AF-A0A7S0AGM3-F1
#
_entry.id   AF-A0A7S0AGM3-F1
#
_cell.length_a   1.000
_cell.length_b   1.000
_cell.length_c   1.000
_cell.angle_alpha   90.00
_cell.angle_beta   90.00
_cell.angle_gamma   90.00
#
_symmetry.space_group_name_H-M   'P 1'
#
loop_
_entity.id
_entity.type
_entity.pdbx_description
1 polymer ?
#
loop_
_entity_poly.entity_id
_entity_poly.type
_entity_poly.pdbx_seq_one_letter_code
_entity_poly.pdbx_strand_id
1 'polypeptide(L)'
;ENGPDALERVSYQTMIALAGPVPFIYKNLFGSLEATPAILAWFAKFLLPFLVGEMTLTTRNEKDLRGGGVLVRRCRVLEGSGCKGICAKMCKVPTQRFFAEAWGVPLTMSPNFETGECQLVFGLEPQPIEDDPTIPPGCLTRCPASTLMEGSSSL
;
A
#
# COMPACT_ATOMS: atom_id res chain seq x y z
N GLU A 1 21.50 -2.89 -13.92
CA GLU A 1 21.26 -1.89 -12.86
C GLU A 1 20.15 -2.36 -11.93
N ASN A 2 20.45 -3.32 -11.04
CA ASN A 2 19.46 -3.90 -10.12
C ASN A 2 19.84 -3.46 -8.69
N GLY A 3 19.19 -2.41 -8.20
CA GLY A 3 19.35 -1.93 -6.82
C GLY A 3 18.22 -2.42 -5.91
N PRO A 4 18.29 -2.13 -4.60
CA PRO A 4 17.27 -2.48 -3.60
C PRO A 4 15.86 -1.92 -3.89
N ASP A 5 15.73 -1.02 -4.86
CA ASP A 5 14.46 -0.44 -5.32
C ASP A 5 13.85 -1.15 -6.55
N ALA A 6 14.43 -2.26 -6.99
CA ALA A 6 13.90 -3.02 -8.13
C ALA A 6 12.52 -3.60 -7.82
N LEU A 7 12.33 -4.17 -6.62
CA LEU A 7 11.06 -4.78 -6.20
C LEU A 7 9.94 -3.73 -6.14
N GLU A 8 10.22 -2.58 -5.52
CA GLU A 8 9.28 -1.45 -5.44
C GLU A 8 8.87 -0.97 -6.84
N ARG A 9 9.84 -0.83 -7.75
CA ARG A 9 9.59 -0.43 -9.14
C ARG A 9 8.74 -1.45 -9.89
N VAL A 10 9.05 -2.75 -9.80
CA VAL A 10 8.28 -3.80 -10.46
C VAL A 10 6.84 -3.84 -9.93
N SER A 11 6.66 -3.73 -8.62
CA SER A 11 5.34 -3.67 -7.99
C SER A 11 4.54 -2.47 -8.50
N TYR A 12 5.13 -1.27 -8.51
CA TYR A 12 4.47 -0.06 -9.00
C TYR A 12 4.09 -0.16 -10.49
N GLN A 13 5.03 -0.60 -11.35
CA GLN A 13 4.78 -0.75 -12.79
C GLN A 13 3.66 -1.75 -13.07
N THR A 14 3.62 -2.85 -12.31
CA THR A 14 2.55 -3.85 -12.43
C THR A 14 1.19 -3.25 -12.06
N MET A 15 1.12 -2.45 -10.99
CA MET A 15 -0.13 -1.78 -10.60
C MET A 15 -0.62 -0.78 -11.65
N ILE A 16 0.28 0.00 -12.25
CA ILE A 16 -0.06 0.92 -13.35
C ILE A 16 -0.59 0.14 -14.56
N ALA A 17 0.10 -0.92 -14.96
CA ALA A 17 -0.29 -1.74 -16.11
C ALA A 17 -1.66 -2.39 -15.91
N LEU A 18 -1.96 -2.89 -14.71
CA LEU A 18 -3.26 -3.49 -14.38
C LEU A 18 -4.39 -2.46 -14.28
N ALA A 19 -4.10 -1.26 -13.77
CA ALA A 19 -5.10 -0.21 -13.64
C ALA A 19 -5.50 0.42 -14.99
N GLY A 20 -4.63 0.32 -16.00
CA GLY A 20 -4.90 0.80 -17.35
C GLY A 20 -5.23 2.30 -17.38
N PRO A 21 -6.15 2.77 -18.24
CA PRO A 21 -6.49 4.19 -18.38
C PRO A 21 -7.40 4.71 -17.25
N VAL A 22 -7.83 3.84 -16.32
CA VAL A 22 -8.82 4.19 -15.28
C VAL A 22 -8.38 5.34 -14.38
N PRO A 23 -7.15 5.40 -13.85
CA PRO A 23 -6.72 6.51 -12.99
C PRO A 23 -6.68 7.86 -13.73
N PHE A 24 -6.32 7.85 -15.02
CA PHE A 24 -6.31 9.06 -15.87
C PHE A 24 -7.72 9.58 -16.11
N ILE A 25 -8.66 8.69 -16.45
CA ILE A 25 -10.08 9.02 -16.62
C ILE A 25 -10.66 9.57 -15.31
N TYR A 26 -10.34 8.92 -14.17
CA TYR A 26 -10.78 9.33 -12.85
C TYR A 26 -10.31 10.74 -12.48
N LYS A 27 -9.01 11.04 -12.66
CA LYS A 27 -8.45 12.37 -12.40
C LYS A 27 -9.14 13.47 -13.21
N ASN A 28 -9.46 13.18 -14.47
CA ASN A 28 -10.06 14.16 -15.37
C ASN A 28 -11.58 14.36 -15.14
N LEU A 29 -12.29 13.39 -14.56
CA LEU A 29 -13.75 13.43 -14.39
C LEU A 29 -14.22 13.70 -12.94
N PHE A 30 -13.46 13.26 -11.93
CA PHE A 30 -13.93 13.20 -10.54
C PHE A 30 -12.95 13.83 -9.53
N GLY A 31 -11.94 14.56 -10.00
CA GLY A 31 -10.72 14.96 -9.30
C GLY A 31 -10.82 15.82 -8.03
N SER A 32 -11.99 16.00 -7.42
CA SER A 32 -12.10 16.64 -6.10
C SER A 32 -13.37 16.33 -5.32
N LEU A 33 -14.04 15.19 -5.57
CA LEU A 33 -15.19 14.81 -4.74
C LEU A 33 -14.71 14.55 -3.30
N GLU A 34 -15.24 15.28 -2.32
CA GLU A 34 -14.92 15.04 -0.89
C GLU A 34 -15.24 13.60 -0.43
N ALA A 35 -16.14 12.92 -1.13
CA ALA A 35 -16.51 11.52 -0.89
C ALA A 35 -15.50 10.49 -1.44
N THR A 36 -14.49 10.94 -2.18
CA THR A 36 -13.49 10.08 -2.84
C THR A 36 -12.82 9.07 -1.89
N PRO A 37 -12.30 9.48 -0.72
CA PRO A 37 -11.64 8.53 0.18
C PRO A 37 -12.58 7.42 0.66
N ALA A 38 -13.85 7.76 0.94
CA ALA A 38 -14.86 6.80 1.38
C ALA A 38 -15.23 5.81 0.27
N ILE A 39 -15.36 6.29 -0.96
CA ILE A 39 -15.64 5.47 -2.14
C ILE A 39 -14.46 4.51 -2.39
N LEU A 40 -13.22 5.01 -2.36
CA LEU A 40 -12.03 4.18 -2.53
C LEU A 40 -11.91 3.12 -1.42
N ALA A 41 -12.19 3.47 -0.17
CA ALA A 41 -12.23 2.51 0.94
C ALA A 41 -13.29 1.42 0.72
N TRP A 42 -14.46 1.80 0.23
CA TRP A 42 -15.54 0.86 -0.07
C TRP A 42 -15.17 -0.08 -1.24
N PHE A 43 -14.61 0.45 -2.33
CA PHE A 43 -14.12 -0.34 -3.45
C PHE A 43 -12.96 -1.24 -3.05
N ALA A 44 -12.01 -0.73 -2.27
CA ALA A 44 -10.90 -1.50 -1.72
C ALA A 44 -11.43 -2.70 -0.93
N LYS A 45 -12.42 -2.50 -0.05
CA LYS A 45 -13.08 -3.59 0.69
C LYS A 45 -13.66 -4.67 -0.23
N PHE A 46 -14.15 -4.33 -1.42
CA PHE A 46 -14.75 -5.29 -2.34
C PHE A 46 -13.72 -5.98 -3.25
N LEU A 47 -12.70 -5.25 -3.71
CA LEU A 47 -11.73 -5.73 -4.71
C LEU A 47 -10.45 -6.33 -4.13
N LEU A 48 -9.98 -5.82 -2.98
CA LEU A 48 -8.75 -6.27 -2.35
C LEU A 48 -8.84 -7.48 -1.41
N PRO A 49 -10.01 -8.08 -1.02
CA PRO A 49 -10.01 -9.22 -0.10
C PRO A 49 -9.25 -10.43 -0.62
N PHE A 50 -9.31 -10.64 -1.93
CA PHE A 50 -8.58 -11.71 -2.59
C PHE A 50 -7.06 -11.56 -2.43
N LEU A 51 -6.55 -10.32 -2.36
CA LEU A 51 -5.12 -10.04 -2.32
C LEU A 51 -4.58 -9.93 -0.89
N VAL A 52 -5.23 -9.12 -0.06
CA VAL A 52 -4.70 -8.71 1.25
C VAL A 52 -5.41 -9.42 2.40
N GLY A 53 -6.69 -9.77 2.26
CA GLY A 53 -7.47 -10.48 3.29
C GLY A 53 -8.72 -9.74 3.73
N GLU A 54 -9.34 -10.21 4.82
CA GLU A 54 -10.61 -9.67 5.31
C GLU A 54 -10.47 -8.20 5.74
N MET A 55 -11.38 -7.35 5.24
CA MET A 55 -11.37 -5.91 5.44
C MET A 55 -12.64 -5.41 6.14
N THR A 56 -12.43 -4.58 7.16
CA THR A 56 -13.47 -3.83 7.87
C THR A 56 -13.35 -2.35 7.51
N LEU A 57 -14.47 -1.67 7.22
CA LEU A 57 -14.44 -0.22 7.02
C LEU A 57 -14.19 0.47 8.36
N THR A 58 -13.27 1.42 8.36
CA THR A 58 -12.93 2.26 9.51
C THR A 58 -13.01 3.74 9.14
N THR A 59 -12.94 4.60 10.14
CA THR A 59 -12.94 6.05 9.93
C THR A 59 -11.52 6.56 9.65
N ARG A 60 -11.42 7.71 8.97
CA ARG A 60 -10.13 8.37 8.69
C ARG A 60 -9.50 8.97 9.95
N ASN A 61 -10.33 9.51 10.84
CA ASN A 61 -9.94 10.12 12.12
C ASN A 61 -11.11 10.03 13.11
N GLU A 62 -10.83 10.11 14.42
CA GLU A 62 -11.88 10.19 15.46
C GLU A 62 -12.83 11.39 15.25
N LYS A 63 -12.32 12.48 14.66
CA LYS A 63 -13.08 13.71 14.40
C LYS A 63 -13.75 13.76 13.02
N ASP A 64 -13.42 12.83 12.13
CA ASP A 64 -13.85 12.87 10.72
C ASP A 64 -14.60 11.57 10.37
N LEU A 65 -15.91 11.59 10.59
CA LEU A 65 -16.85 10.46 10.40
C LEU A 65 -17.15 10.16 8.92
N ARG A 66 -16.53 10.89 7.99
CA ARG A 66 -16.77 10.76 6.54
C ARG A 66 -16.23 9.46 5.93
N GLY A 67 -15.70 8.54 6.76
CA GLY A 67 -15.15 7.26 6.32
C GLY A 67 -13.77 7.39 5.68
N GLY A 68 -13.38 6.45 4.83
CA GLY A 68 -12.08 6.46 4.14
C GLY A 68 -10.97 5.65 4.82
N GLY A 69 -11.26 5.03 5.96
CA GLY A 69 -10.39 4.03 6.57
C GLY A 69 -10.80 2.61 6.17
N VAL A 70 -9.83 1.72 6.05
CA VAL A 70 -10.04 0.28 5.94
C VAL A 70 -9.04 -0.43 6.82
N LEU A 71 -9.52 -1.27 7.73
CA LEU A 71 -8.68 -2.16 8.54
C LEU A 71 -8.70 -3.56 7.93
N VAL A 72 -7.53 -4.03 7.50
CA VAL A 72 -7.34 -5.45 7.17
C VAL A 72 -7.07 -6.20 8.47
N ARG A 73 -7.91 -7.19 8.80
CA ARG A 73 -7.82 -7.97 10.05
C ARG A 73 -6.67 -8.98 10.04
N ARG A 74 -6.42 -9.59 8.89
CA ARG A 74 -5.31 -10.54 8.67
C ARG A 74 -4.72 -10.28 7.30
N CYS A 75 -3.59 -9.56 7.27
CA CYS A 75 -2.91 -9.19 6.04
C CYS A 75 -2.05 -10.36 5.54
N ARG A 76 -2.46 -11.00 4.43
CA ARG A 76 -1.72 -12.13 3.85
C ARG A 76 -0.30 -11.76 3.44
N VAL A 77 -0.07 -10.52 3.02
CA VAL A 77 1.29 -10.04 2.68
C VAL A 77 2.15 -9.97 3.93
N LEU A 78 1.61 -9.50 5.05
CA LEU A 78 2.34 -9.36 6.30
C LEU A 78 2.61 -10.73 6.94
N GLU A 79 1.61 -11.61 6.93
CA GLU A 79 1.73 -12.99 7.44
C GLU A 79 2.65 -13.85 6.57
N GLY A 80 2.52 -13.76 5.24
CA GLY A 80 3.22 -14.63 4.30
C GLY A 80 4.66 -14.22 3.98
N SER A 81 5.03 -12.95 4.18
CA SER A 81 6.36 -12.47 3.78
C SER A 81 7.45 -12.73 4.81
N GLY A 82 7.13 -12.84 6.11
CA GLY A 82 8.10 -13.11 7.17
C GLY A 82 9.21 -12.05 7.37
N CYS A 83 9.31 -11.03 6.51
CA CYS A 83 10.22 -9.90 6.63
C CYS A 83 9.43 -8.59 6.49
N LYS A 84 9.55 -7.70 7.49
CA LYS A 84 8.90 -6.38 7.48
C LYS A 84 9.30 -5.56 6.25
N GLY A 85 10.51 -5.76 5.73
CA GLY A 85 11.01 -5.08 4.54
C GLY A 85 10.32 -5.48 3.24
N ILE A 86 9.86 -6.73 3.10
CA ILE A 86 9.05 -7.14 1.93
C ILE A 86 7.71 -6.42 1.96
N CYS A 87 7.00 -6.43 3.10
CA CYS A 87 5.73 -5.73 3.26
C CYS A 87 5.87 -4.23 2.90
N ALA A 88 6.94 -3.60 3.38
CA ALA A 88 7.24 -2.20 3.10
C ALA A 88 7.46 -1.93 1.60
N LYS A 89 8.37 -2.68 0.96
CA LYS A 89 8.80 -2.42 -0.43
C LYS A 89 7.87 -2.98 -1.50
N MET A 90 7.11 -4.03 -1.20
CA MET A 90 6.22 -4.68 -2.17
C MET A 90 4.78 -4.17 -2.09
N CYS A 91 4.29 -3.87 -0.87
CA CYS A 91 2.90 -3.48 -0.67
C CYS A 91 2.78 -2.02 -0.27
N LYS A 92 3.39 -1.59 0.83
CA LYS A 92 3.17 -0.25 1.40
C LYS A 92 3.62 0.88 0.48
N VAL A 93 4.92 1.02 0.24
CA VAL A 93 5.48 2.13 -0.55
C VAL A 93 4.88 2.22 -1.95
N PRO A 94 4.85 1.14 -2.75
CA PRO A 94 4.37 1.27 -4.12
C PRO A 94 2.86 1.53 -4.16
N THR A 95 2.07 1.02 -3.21
CA THR A 95 0.61 1.31 -3.16
C THR A 95 0.35 2.77 -2.77
N GLN A 96 1.06 3.29 -1.77
CA GLN A 96 0.95 4.70 -1.38
C GLN A 96 1.31 5.63 -2.54
N ARG A 97 2.40 5.32 -3.24
CA ARG A 97 2.84 6.05 -4.44
C ARG A 97 1.84 5.93 -5.58
N PHE A 98 1.28 4.74 -5.83
CA PHE A 98 0.29 4.53 -6.87
C PHE A 98 -0.98 5.36 -6.64
N PHE A 99 -1.51 5.41 -5.43
CA PHE A 99 -2.67 6.24 -5.14
C PHE A 99 -2.35 7.74 -5.20
N ALA A 100 -1.20 8.18 -4.69
CA ALA A 100 -0.79 9.58 -4.78
C ALA A 100 -0.55 10.03 -6.24
N GLU A 101 0.28 9.30 -7.00
CA GLU A 101 0.70 9.70 -8.35
C GLU A 101 -0.32 9.35 -9.43
N ALA A 102 -0.91 8.15 -9.41
CA ALA A 102 -1.82 7.71 -10.46
C ALA A 102 -3.25 8.21 -10.21
N TRP A 103 -3.74 8.10 -8.97
CA TRP A 103 -5.12 8.49 -8.62
C TRP A 103 -5.25 9.91 -8.11
N GLY A 104 -4.16 10.53 -7.61
CA GLY A 104 -4.21 11.87 -7.04
C GLY A 104 -4.83 11.91 -5.65
N VAL A 105 -4.92 10.76 -4.98
CA VAL A 105 -5.49 10.64 -3.63
C VAL A 105 -4.41 10.08 -2.72
N PRO A 106 -3.97 10.82 -1.70
CA PRO A 106 -2.94 10.32 -0.81
C PRO A 106 -3.48 9.14 0.01
N LEU A 107 -2.61 8.19 0.34
CA LEU A 107 -2.94 6.99 1.12
C LEU A 107 -1.88 6.76 2.18
N THR A 108 -2.29 6.59 3.42
CA THR A 108 -1.41 6.15 4.52
C THR A 108 -1.70 4.71 4.87
N MET A 109 -0.67 3.88 4.94
CA MET A 109 -0.77 2.48 5.36
C MET A 109 0.05 2.24 6.63
N SER A 110 -0.57 1.72 7.67
CA SER A 110 0.05 1.44 8.97
C SER A 110 -0.08 -0.06 9.29
N PRO A 111 0.94 -0.87 8.96
CA PRO A 111 0.97 -2.29 9.32
C PRO A 111 1.25 -2.49 10.82
N ASN A 112 0.58 -3.46 11.42
CA ASN A 112 0.87 -3.98 12.76
C ASN A 112 1.43 -5.41 12.64
N PHE A 113 2.72 -5.55 12.89
CA PHE A 113 3.42 -6.84 12.76
C PHE A 113 3.17 -7.80 13.93
N GLU A 114 2.60 -7.33 15.04
CA GLU A 114 2.28 -8.17 16.19
C GLU A 114 0.89 -8.81 16.04
N THR A 115 -0.08 -8.04 15.55
CA THR A 115 -1.47 -8.52 15.36
C THR A 115 -1.75 -9.08 13.97
N GLY A 116 -0.90 -8.78 12.98
CA GLY A 116 -1.16 -9.17 11.58
C GLY A 116 -2.07 -8.18 10.83
N GLU A 117 -2.48 -7.10 11.49
CA GLU A 117 -3.45 -6.14 10.95
C GLU A 117 -2.75 -5.08 10.09
N CYS A 118 -3.47 -4.49 9.14
CA CYS A 118 -2.96 -3.37 8.35
C CYS A 118 -4.06 -2.31 8.18
N GLN A 119 -3.81 -1.11 8.69
CA GLN A 119 -4.74 0.01 8.58
C GLN A 119 -4.39 0.83 7.33
N LEU A 120 -5.35 0.99 6.42
CA LEU A 120 -5.27 1.83 5.24
C LEU A 120 -6.15 3.05 5.44
N VAL A 121 -5.65 4.23 5.13
CA VAL A 121 -6.34 5.50 5.33
C VAL A 121 -6.22 6.34 4.08
N PHE A 122 -7.29 6.37 3.28
CA PHE A 122 -7.36 7.17 2.07
C PHE A 122 -7.57 8.65 2.42
N GLY A 123 -6.97 9.54 1.63
CA GLY A 123 -6.99 10.99 1.84
C GLY A 123 -6.09 11.47 2.98
N LEU A 124 -5.18 10.64 3.51
CA LEU A 124 -4.15 11.03 4.47
C LEU A 124 -2.78 10.93 3.80
N GLU A 125 -1.94 11.96 3.96
CA GLU A 125 -0.59 11.98 3.39
C GLU A 125 0.30 10.94 4.10
N PRO A 126 0.97 10.04 3.35
CA PRO A 126 1.91 9.11 3.93
C PRO A 126 3.13 9.85 4.50
N GLN A 127 3.64 9.34 5.62
CA GLN A 127 4.93 9.78 6.15
C GLN A 127 6.08 9.17 5.33
N PRO A 128 7.25 9.83 5.30
CA PRO A 128 8.46 9.23 4.74
C PRO A 128 8.76 7.89 5.40
N ILE A 129 9.24 6.91 4.61
CA ILE A 129 9.51 5.57 5.12
C ILE A 129 10.59 5.53 6.22
N GLU A 130 11.49 6.51 6.22
CA GLU A 130 12.57 6.65 7.20
C GLU A 130 12.04 7.05 8.58
N ASP A 131 10.94 7.80 8.61
CA ASP A 131 10.26 8.27 9.83
C ASP A 131 9.10 7.35 10.23
N ASP A 132 8.90 6.24 9.52
CA ASP A 132 7.75 5.39 9.72
C ASP A 132 7.90 4.53 10.98
N PRO A 133 7.07 4.74 12.02
CA PRO A 133 7.21 4.04 13.29
C PRO A 133 6.90 2.53 13.18
N THR A 134 6.25 2.11 12.09
CA THR A 134 5.93 0.69 11.85
C THR A 134 7.13 -0.10 11.32
N ILE A 135 8.14 0.59 10.77
CA ILE A 135 9.33 -0.04 10.18
C ILE A 135 10.57 0.31 11.03
N PRO A 136 11.21 -0.68 11.70
CA PRO A 136 12.38 -0.37 12.50
C PRO A 136 13.57 0.08 11.64
N PRO A 137 14.40 1.02 12.14
CA PRO A 137 15.54 1.55 11.40
C PRO A 137 16.53 0.43 11.03
N GLY A 138 16.98 0.42 9.78
CA GLY A 138 17.89 -0.61 9.24
C GLY A 138 17.23 -1.92 8.81
N CYS A 139 15.90 -2.07 8.96
CA CYS A 139 15.17 -3.27 8.52
C CYS A 139 15.23 -3.48 6.99
N LEU A 140 15.14 -2.39 6.23
CA LEU A 140 15.16 -2.42 4.76
C LEU A 140 16.54 -2.76 4.20
N THR A 141 17.61 -2.35 4.89
CA THR A 141 19.00 -2.60 4.47
C THR A 141 19.43 -4.06 4.65
N ARG A 142 18.87 -4.78 5.64
CA ARG A 142 19.25 -6.15 6.00
C ARG A 142 18.26 -7.24 5.57
N CYS A 143 17.22 -6.93 4.80
CA CYS A 143 16.22 -7.94 4.44
C CYS A 143 16.80 -8.89 3.36
N PRO A 144 16.90 -10.21 3.60
CA PRO A 144 17.49 -11.17 2.66
C PRO A 144 16.71 -11.31 1.35
N ALA A 145 15.48 -10.79 1.30
CA ALA A 145 14.67 -10.71 0.11
C ALA A 145 15.27 -9.81 -0.99
N SER A 146 16.11 -8.83 -0.63
CA SER A 146 16.87 -8.06 -1.62
C SER A 146 17.89 -8.96 -2.35
N THR A 147 18.49 -9.91 -1.63
CA THR A 147 19.51 -10.83 -2.16
C THR A 147 18.90 -12.01 -2.92
N LEU A 148 17.72 -12.51 -2.52
CA LEU A 148 17.06 -13.65 -3.20
C LEU A 148 16.63 -13.36 -4.65
N MET A 149 16.44 -12.09 -5.03
CA MET A 149 16.16 -11.70 -6.42
C MET A 149 17.43 -11.51 -7.27
N GLU A 150 18.60 -11.51 -6.66
CA GLU A 150 19.89 -11.48 -7.38
C GLU A 150 20.28 -12.89 -7.90
N GLY A 151 19.72 -13.94 -7.30
CA GLY A 151 20.01 -15.34 -7.64
C GLY A 151 19.09 -16.00 -8.68
N SER A 152 17.95 -15.38 -9.05
CA SER A 152 16.97 -15.98 -9.96
C SER A 152 17.10 -15.56 -11.43
N SER A 153 18.08 -14.73 -11.78
CA SER A 153 18.39 -14.34 -13.18
C SER A 153 19.54 -15.15 -13.80
N SER A 154 19.92 -16.27 -13.19
CA SER A 154 20.95 -17.19 -13.71
C SER A 154 20.38 -18.60 -13.91
N LEU A 155 19.31 -18.73 -14.70
CA LEU A 155 18.89 -19.98 -15.33
C LEU A 155 18.23 -19.67 -16.68
#